data_AF-A0A8T2CFH3-F1
#
_entry.id   AF-A0A8T2CFH3-F1
#
_cell.length_a   1.000
_cell.length_b   1.000
_cell.length_c   1.000
_cell.angle_alpha   90.00
_cell.angle_beta   90.00
_cell.angle_gamma   90.00
#
_symmetry.space_group_name_H-M   'P 1'
#
loop_
_entity.id
_entity.type
_entity.pdbx_description
1 polymer ?
#
loop_
_entity_poly.entity_id
_entity_poly.type
_entity_poly.pdbx_seq_one_letter_code
_entity_poly.pdbx_strand_id
1 'polypeptide(L)'
;MDLSREVDDFIKETIDHSLGLPISMDALKKKLYTAEESQRRLREQYLSLVSRLKEKDKVIDLVRSEASMNAQSLKKFVEENQKLASECEDLVNQCKKWERECFLYHQDRESLMEFGNETDERAREAESRVRELEEEVRKMSDEMKSRIESEEDCLVDSILTSFVSKDESISLGRIFLEANVEDKCCQTLLRKWDQLKPTTQKVVSLVSMVKRIEKEKECLILNLAKAEQEVELVSEQNRELDRENRKFLRQCSAERSHGSNKFIKRKSLKLMSSPIEKRIELSSQEFLD
;
A
#
# COMPACT_ATOMS: atom_id res chain seq x y z
N MET A 1 33.16 41.40 133.79
CA MET A 1 33.57 41.90 132.47
C MET A 1 33.30 43.37 132.51
N ASP A 2 34.34 44.17 132.71
CA ASP A 2 34.18 45.60 132.91
C ASP A 2 33.91 46.25 131.56
N LEU A 3 32.78 46.95 131.47
CA LEU A 3 32.44 47.74 130.30
C LEU A 3 33.41 48.92 130.21
N SER A 4 33.61 49.44 129.00
CA SER A 4 34.40 50.67 128.82
C SER A 4 33.75 51.78 129.65
N ARG A 5 34.58 52.62 130.29
CA ARG A 5 34.14 53.73 131.13
C ARG A 5 33.14 54.65 130.43
N GLU A 6 33.31 54.85 129.12
CA GLU A 6 32.36 55.62 128.30
C GLU A 6 30.98 54.97 128.17
N VAL A 7 30.93 53.63 128.16
CA VAL A 7 29.68 52.86 128.05
C VAL A 7 28.98 52.83 129.41
N ASP A 8 29.72 52.68 130.51
CA ASP A 8 29.18 52.76 131.87
C ASP A 8 28.61 54.15 132.19
N ASP A 9 29.33 55.22 131.82
CA ASP A 9 28.86 56.60 131.98
C ASP A 9 27.61 56.87 131.13
N PHE A 10 27.56 56.35 129.90
CA PHE A 10 26.37 56.46 129.03
C PHE A 10 25.16 55.71 129.58
N ILE A 11 25.36 54.51 130.14
CA ILE A 11 24.30 53.71 130.77
C ILE A 11 23.77 54.43 132.01
N LYS A 12 24.67 54.94 132.86
CA LYS A 12 24.31 55.69 134.07
C LYS A 12 23.50 56.94 133.74
N GLU A 13 23.96 57.76 132.78
CA GLU A 13 23.22 58.96 132.35
C GLU A 13 21.87 58.64 131.70
N THR A 14 21.75 57.48 131.06
CA THR A 14 20.47 57.01 130.47
C THR A 14 19.50 56.54 131.56
N ILE A 15 20.00 55.91 132.62
CA ILE A 15 19.22 55.53 133.80
C ILE A 15 18.77 56.78 134.57
N ASP A 16 19.68 57.71 134.83
CA ASP A 16 19.38 58.97 135.53
C ASP A 16 18.31 59.78 134.77
N HIS A 17 18.40 59.84 133.44
CA HIS A 17 17.37 60.46 132.61
C HIS A 17 16.01 59.75 132.70
N SER A 18 16.00 58.42 132.73
CA SER A 18 14.77 57.61 132.84
C SER A 18 14.09 57.76 134.20
N LEU A 19 14.85 58.14 135.23
CA LEU A 19 14.37 58.45 136.59
C LEU A 19 13.95 59.92 136.75
N GLY A 20 13.99 60.73 135.69
CA GLY A 20 13.57 62.13 135.69
C GLY A 20 14.61 63.12 136.23
N LEU A 21 15.87 62.70 136.39
CA LEU A 21 16.95 63.59 136.81
C LEU A 21 17.43 64.47 135.65
N PRO A 22 17.86 65.72 135.93
CA PRO A 22 18.32 66.65 134.90
C PRO A 22 19.60 66.13 134.24
N ILE A 23 19.56 66.03 132.91
CA ILE A 23 20.70 65.58 132.10
C ILE A 23 21.79 66.66 132.12
N SER A 24 23.05 66.24 132.19
CA SER A 24 24.21 67.14 132.09
C SER A 24 24.27 67.81 130.71
N MET A 25 24.76 69.06 130.66
CA MET A 25 24.85 69.78 129.39
C MET A 25 25.84 69.12 128.41
N ASP A 26 26.89 68.50 128.93
CA ASP A 26 27.90 67.80 128.12
C ASP A 26 27.33 66.52 127.49
N ALA A 27 26.49 65.78 128.21
CA ALA A 27 25.78 64.62 127.66
C ALA A 27 24.81 65.01 126.53
N LEU A 28 24.07 66.12 126.69
CA LEU A 28 23.19 66.64 125.65
C LEU A 28 23.97 67.06 124.40
N LYS A 29 25.10 67.76 124.55
CA LYS A 29 25.98 68.13 123.43
C LYS A 29 26.57 66.90 122.72
N LYS A 30 27.00 65.88 123.47
CA LYS A 30 27.52 64.62 122.90
C LYS A 30 26.43 63.89 122.12
N LYS A 31 25.22 63.79 122.66
CA LYS A 31 24.05 63.19 121.97
C LYS A 31 23.64 63.97 120.72
N LEU A 32 23.67 65.31 120.77
CA LEU A 32 23.41 66.15 119.60
C LEU A 32 24.44 65.90 118.50
N TYR A 33 25.73 65.93 118.84
CA TYR A 33 26.81 65.67 117.89
C TYR A 33 26.73 64.27 117.27
N THR A 34 26.49 63.23 118.07
CA THR A 34 26.36 61.86 117.55
C THR A 34 25.13 61.70 116.68
N ALA A 35 24.01 62.36 117.02
CA ALA A 35 22.81 62.37 116.19
C ALA A 35 23.07 63.08 114.84
N GLU A 36 23.67 64.26 114.84
CA GLU A 36 24.03 65.01 113.62
C GLU A 36 24.99 64.24 112.72
N GLU A 37 26.02 63.61 113.29
CA GLU A 37 26.99 62.79 112.54
C GLU A 37 26.31 61.52 111.97
N SER A 38 25.43 60.88 112.73
CA SER A 38 24.65 59.74 112.22
C SER A 38 23.71 60.14 111.08
N GLN A 39 23.08 61.31 111.18
CA GLN A 39 22.22 61.87 110.14
C GLN A 39 23.02 62.22 108.87
N ARG A 40 24.23 62.80 109.03
CA ARG A 40 25.14 63.08 107.91
C ARG A 40 25.51 61.81 107.16
N ARG A 41 25.95 60.76 107.88
CA ARG A 41 26.30 59.46 107.28
C ARG A 41 25.12 58.80 106.57
N LEU A 42 23.93 58.84 107.19
CA LEU A 42 22.71 58.31 106.57
C LEU A 42 22.39 59.06 105.28
N ARG A 43 22.54 60.39 105.27
CA ARG A 43 22.30 61.23 104.10
C ARG A 43 23.29 60.91 102.96
N GLU A 44 24.57 60.72 103.28
CA GLU A 44 25.58 60.30 102.30
C GLU A 44 25.27 58.92 101.69
N GLN A 45 24.91 57.95 102.54
CA GLN A 45 24.48 56.63 102.08
C GLN A 45 23.24 56.69 101.19
N TYR A 46 22.25 57.50 101.57
CA TYR A 46 21.05 57.73 100.78
C TYR A 46 21.39 58.31 99.40
N LEU A 47 22.23 59.35 99.33
CA LEU A 47 22.64 59.97 98.07
C LEU A 47 23.41 58.99 97.17
N SER A 48 24.33 58.20 97.75
CA SER A 48 25.05 57.14 97.04
C SER A 48 24.09 56.10 96.45
N LEU A 49 23.13 55.64 97.26
CA LEU A 49 22.14 54.67 96.82
C LEU A 49 21.25 55.21 95.69
N VAL A 50 20.82 56.48 95.79
CA VAL A 50 20.04 57.16 94.74
C VAL A 50 20.83 57.27 93.44
N SER A 51 22.13 57.62 93.50
CA SER A 51 22.98 57.67 92.31
C SER A 51 23.08 56.30 91.64
N ARG A 52 23.29 55.26 92.44
CA ARG A 52 23.39 53.87 91.97
C ARG A 52 22.08 53.36 91.38
N LEU A 53 20.94 53.73 91.95
CA LEU A 53 19.61 53.41 91.41
C LEU A 53 19.44 54.03 90.01
N LYS A 54 19.75 55.32 89.86
CA LYS A 54 19.67 56.02 88.56
C LYS A 54 20.57 55.40 87.49
N GLU A 55 21.76 54.94 87.87
CA GLU A 55 22.65 54.23 86.95
C GLU A 55 22.04 52.89 86.51
N LYS A 56 21.47 52.12 87.44
CA LYS A 56 20.80 50.86 87.13
C LYS A 56 19.57 51.07 86.24
N ASP A 57 18.78 52.12 86.47
CA ASP A 57 17.64 52.47 85.61
C ASP A 57 18.08 52.73 84.17
N LYS A 58 19.17 53.48 83.96
CA LYS A 58 19.75 53.70 82.61
C LYS A 58 20.17 52.40 81.93
N VAL A 59 20.81 51.49 82.67
CA VAL A 59 21.21 50.18 82.12
C VAL A 59 19.98 49.36 81.74
N ILE A 60 18.92 49.38 82.55
CA ILE A 60 17.67 48.69 82.25
C ILE A 60 17.05 49.24 80.96
N ASP A 61 17.02 50.55 80.76
CA ASP A 61 16.47 51.16 79.56
C ASP A 61 17.29 50.80 78.31
N LEU A 62 18.62 50.79 78.40
CA LEU A 62 19.49 50.33 77.32
C LEU A 62 19.21 48.88 76.94
N VAL A 63 19.20 47.98 77.93
CA VAL A 63 18.93 46.55 77.70
C VAL A 63 17.53 46.32 77.13
N ARG A 64 16.51 47.07 77.58
CA ARG A 64 15.16 47.00 77.02
C ARG A 64 15.14 47.44 75.56
N SER A 65 15.83 48.52 75.21
CA SER A 65 15.91 49.00 73.83
C SER A 65 16.62 47.99 72.92
N GLU A 66 17.74 47.41 73.38
CA GLU A 66 18.49 46.40 72.66
C GLU A 66 17.66 45.12 72.47
N ALA A 67 17.01 44.63 73.53
CA ALA A 67 16.13 43.47 73.46
C ALA A 67 14.97 43.69 72.49
N SER A 68 14.41 44.90 72.43
CA SER A 68 13.34 45.25 71.48
C SER A 68 13.82 45.22 70.03
N MET A 69 14.99 45.80 69.74
CA MET A 69 15.59 45.78 68.41
C MET A 69 15.95 44.37 67.95
N ASN A 70 16.49 43.55 68.86
CA ASN A 70 16.82 42.15 68.59
C ASN A 70 15.56 41.33 68.32
N ALA A 71 14.48 41.53 69.10
CA ALA A 71 13.21 40.84 68.88
C ALA A 71 12.59 41.19 67.51
N GLN A 72 12.66 42.46 67.08
CA GLN A 72 12.20 42.87 65.75
C GLN A 72 13.03 42.24 64.63
N SER A 73 14.35 42.18 64.81
CA SER A 73 15.26 41.59 63.82
C SER A 73 15.03 40.09 63.68
N LEU A 74 14.87 39.38 64.80
CA LEU A 74 14.52 37.97 64.82
C LEU A 74 13.16 37.70 64.16
N LYS A 75 12.16 38.57 64.41
CA LYS A 75 10.85 38.44 63.77
C LYS A 75 10.96 38.52 62.24
N LYS A 76 11.68 39.51 61.71
CA LYS A 76 11.92 39.62 60.25
C LYS A 76 12.63 38.40 59.69
N PHE A 77 13.65 37.90 60.38
CA PHE A 77 14.37 36.71 59.96
C PHE A 77 13.48 35.45 59.91
N VAL A 78 12.57 35.30 60.88
CA VAL A 78 11.59 34.21 60.88
C VAL A 78 10.62 34.34 59.71
N GLU A 79 10.11 35.54 59.43
CA GLU A 79 9.21 35.80 58.29
C GLU A 79 9.89 35.48 56.94
N GLU A 80 11.16 35.90 56.77
CA GLU A 80 11.94 35.59 55.56
C GLU A 80 12.21 34.09 55.41
N ASN A 81 12.56 33.39 56.50
CA ASN A 81 12.74 31.94 56.45
C ASN A 81 11.45 31.19 56.11
N GLN A 82 10.30 31.62 56.65
CA GLN A 82 9.00 31.05 56.29
C GLN A 82 8.68 31.26 54.81
N LYS A 83 8.97 32.46 54.29
CA LYS A 83 8.82 32.75 52.86
C LYS A 83 9.73 31.85 52.01
N LEU A 84 11.01 31.75 52.34
CA LEU A 84 11.95 30.87 51.63
C LEU A 84 11.51 29.40 51.68
N ALA A 85 10.98 28.93 52.81
CA ALA A 85 10.45 27.57 52.93
C ALA A 85 9.26 27.34 51.98
N SER A 86 8.35 28.30 51.85
CA SER A 86 7.24 28.21 50.89
C SER A 86 7.72 28.24 49.43
N GLU A 87 8.70 29.08 49.09
CA GLU A 87 9.29 29.12 47.75
C GLU A 87 10.01 27.80 47.41
N CYS A 88 10.69 27.18 48.39
CA CYS A 88 11.29 25.85 48.23
C CYS A 88 10.24 24.77 47.96
N GLU A 89 9.12 24.80 48.68
CA GLU A 89 8.01 23.86 48.48
C GLU A 89 7.40 24.01 47.09
N ASP A 90 7.15 25.24 46.65
CA ASP A 90 6.64 25.53 45.31
C ASP A 90 7.60 25.02 44.22
N LEU A 91 8.90 25.26 44.39
CA LEU A 91 9.90 24.81 43.43
C LEU A 91 9.96 23.28 43.36
N VAL A 92 9.87 22.58 44.50
CA VAL A 92 9.79 21.12 44.55
C VAL A 92 8.53 20.60 43.85
N ASN A 93 7.38 21.27 44.04
CA ASN A 93 6.14 20.91 43.38
C ASN A 93 6.24 21.08 41.86
N GLN A 94 6.92 22.14 41.39
CA GLN A 94 7.21 22.34 39.98
C GLN A 94 8.13 21.24 39.43
N CYS A 95 9.23 20.91 40.12
CA CYS A 95 10.12 19.82 39.71
C CYS A 95 9.35 18.50 39.53
N LYS A 96 8.51 18.12 40.51
CA LYS A 96 7.65 16.93 40.42
C LYS A 96 6.65 16.97 39.25
N LYS A 97 6.22 18.16 38.83
CA LYS A 97 5.34 18.31 37.65
C LYS A 97 6.13 18.05 36.38
N TRP A 98 7.30 18.68 36.23
CA TRP A 98 8.16 18.52 35.07
C TRP A 98 8.70 17.10 34.95
N GLU A 99 9.05 16.43 36.06
CA GLU A 99 9.44 15.02 36.05
C GLU A 99 8.36 14.11 35.48
N ARG A 100 7.09 14.34 35.86
CA ARG A 100 5.94 13.60 35.31
C ARG A 100 5.75 13.88 33.82
N GLU A 101 5.91 15.12 33.39
CA GLU A 101 5.78 15.50 31.99
C GLU A 101 6.89 14.89 31.13
N CYS A 102 8.15 14.93 31.60
CA CYS A 102 9.27 14.23 30.96
C CYS A 102 9.04 12.72 30.86
N PHE A 103 8.48 12.10 31.91
CA PHE A 103 8.13 10.68 31.88
C PHE A 103 7.08 10.38 30.80
N LEU A 104 6.03 11.18 30.69
CA LEU A 104 5.01 11.02 29.66
C LEU A 104 5.61 11.17 28.25
N TYR A 105 6.44 12.18 28.02
CA TYR A 105 7.11 12.33 26.72
C TYR A 105 8.04 11.18 26.37
N HIS A 106 8.70 10.59 27.38
CA HIS A 106 9.52 9.41 27.16
C HIS A 106 8.66 8.21 26.74
N GLN A 107 7.55 7.98 27.43
CA GLN A 107 6.59 6.94 27.13
C GLN A 107 5.97 7.12 25.73
N ASP A 108 5.49 8.31 25.39
CA ASP A 108 4.92 8.61 24.07
C ASP A 108 5.93 8.36 22.94
N ARG A 109 7.19 8.74 23.15
CA ARG A 109 8.27 8.48 22.20
C ARG A 109 8.50 6.99 21.97
N GLU A 110 8.49 6.19 23.05
CA GLU A 110 8.63 4.73 22.96
C GLU A 110 7.45 4.10 22.21
N SER A 111 6.21 4.48 22.56
CA SER A 111 5.01 4.00 21.87
C SER A 111 4.99 4.35 20.39
N LEU A 112 5.43 5.56 20.01
CA LEU A 112 5.54 5.94 18.60
C LEU A 112 6.62 5.14 17.86
N MET A 113 7.72 4.80 18.52
CA MET A 113 8.76 3.97 17.94
C MET A 113 8.28 2.54 17.72
N GLU A 114 7.57 1.95 18.69
CA GLU A 114 6.93 0.64 18.56
C GLU A 114 5.92 0.63 17.41
N PHE A 115 5.05 1.63 17.34
CA PHE A 115 4.11 1.79 16.24
C PHE A 115 4.81 1.85 14.89
N GLY A 116 5.89 2.64 14.77
CA GLY A 116 6.71 2.71 13.57
C GLY A 116 7.24 1.35 13.14
N ASN A 117 7.83 0.59 14.08
CA ASN A 117 8.33 -0.76 13.83
C ASN A 117 7.24 -1.72 13.36
N GLU A 118 6.05 -1.67 13.98
CA GLU A 118 4.90 -2.49 13.58
C GLU A 118 4.41 -2.15 12.17
N THR A 119 4.37 -0.86 11.82
CA THR A 119 3.97 -0.42 10.48
C THR A 119 4.97 -0.85 9.42
N ASP A 120 6.27 -0.75 9.70
CA ASP A 120 7.33 -1.19 8.79
C ASP A 120 7.32 -2.72 8.59
N GLU A 121 7.07 -3.48 9.66
CA GLU A 121 6.93 -4.94 9.56
C GLU A 121 5.74 -5.32 8.68
N ARG A 122 4.58 -4.69 8.91
CA ARG A 122 3.37 -4.95 8.10
C ARG A 122 3.58 -4.57 6.63
N ALA A 123 4.28 -3.48 6.36
CA ALA A 123 4.63 -3.09 5.00
C ALA A 123 5.52 -4.14 4.33
N ARG A 124 6.55 -4.61 5.03
CA ARG A 124 7.46 -5.66 4.55
C ARG A 124 6.73 -6.97 4.27
N GLU A 125 5.82 -7.39 5.15
CA GLU A 125 4.97 -8.56 4.92
C GLU A 125 4.09 -8.39 3.67
N ALA A 126 3.47 -7.23 3.50
CA ALA A 126 2.64 -6.95 2.32
C ALA A 126 3.46 -6.98 1.03
N GLU A 127 4.66 -6.39 1.03
CA GLU A 127 5.59 -6.45 -0.09
C GLU A 127 6.07 -7.87 -0.40
N SER A 128 6.26 -8.73 0.61
CA SER A 128 6.57 -10.15 0.40
C SER A 128 5.42 -10.86 -0.29
N ARG A 129 4.19 -10.69 0.21
CA ARG A 129 2.99 -11.29 -0.37
C ARG A 129 2.74 -10.84 -1.81
N VAL A 130 2.96 -9.56 -2.11
CA VAL A 130 2.86 -9.04 -3.48
C VAL A 130 3.88 -9.72 -4.39
N ARG A 131 5.15 -9.82 -3.96
CA ARG A 131 6.18 -10.51 -4.75
C ARG A 131 5.85 -11.97 -5.02
N GLU A 132 5.35 -12.69 -4.02
CA GLU A 132 4.90 -14.08 -4.16
C GLU A 132 3.76 -14.19 -5.18
N LEU A 133 2.74 -13.34 -5.07
CA LEU A 133 1.62 -13.31 -6.02
C LEU A 133 2.04 -12.90 -7.43
N GLU A 134 2.95 -11.94 -7.57
CA GLU A 134 3.51 -11.54 -8.87
C GLU A 134 4.23 -12.71 -9.55
N GLU A 135 4.95 -13.53 -8.78
CA GLU A 135 5.60 -14.74 -9.28
C GLU A 135 4.58 -15.82 -9.68
N GLU A 136 3.55 -16.04 -8.87
CA GLU A 136 2.47 -16.98 -9.20
C GLU A 136 1.69 -16.55 -10.47
N VAL A 137 1.34 -15.27 -10.58
CA VAL A 137 0.66 -14.72 -11.76
C VAL A 137 1.53 -14.85 -12.99
N ARG A 138 2.84 -14.57 -12.88
CA ARG A 138 3.78 -14.75 -14.00
C ARG A 138 3.81 -16.21 -14.45
N LYS A 139 3.94 -17.14 -13.51
CA LYS A 139 3.95 -18.58 -13.80
C LYS A 139 2.66 -19.03 -14.49
N MET A 140 1.49 -18.63 -13.96
CA MET A 140 0.20 -18.96 -14.57
C MET A 140 0.05 -18.34 -15.97
N SER A 141 0.53 -17.12 -16.17
CA SER A 141 0.52 -16.44 -17.47
C SER A 141 1.40 -17.18 -18.49
N ASP A 142 2.59 -17.62 -18.08
CA ASP A 142 3.49 -18.40 -18.94
C ASP A 142 2.89 -19.77 -19.28
N GLU A 143 2.29 -20.45 -18.29
CA GLU A 143 1.56 -21.71 -18.51
C GLU A 143 0.38 -21.52 -19.47
N MET A 144 -0.45 -20.49 -19.27
CA MET A 144 -1.59 -20.18 -20.14
C MET A 144 -1.12 -19.88 -21.56
N LYS A 145 -0.07 -19.07 -21.71
CA LYS A 145 0.52 -18.77 -23.03
C LYS A 145 0.98 -20.05 -23.72
N SER A 146 1.67 -20.94 -23.02
CA SER A 146 2.12 -22.21 -23.58
C SER A 146 0.96 -23.13 -23.99
N ARG A 147 -0.15 -23.13 -23.24
CA ARG A 147 -1.36 -23.88 -23.59
C ARG A 147 -2.02 -23.32 -24.84
N ILE A 148 -2.19 -22.00 -24.93
CA ILE A 148 -2.76 -21.33 -26.10
C ILE A 148 -1.91 -21.62 -27.33
N GLU A 149 -0.59 -21.44 -27.25
CA GLU A 149 0.32 -21.74 -28.37
C GLU A 149 0.20 -23.22 -28.82
N SER A 150 0.05 -24.16 -27.87
CA SER A 150 -0.15 -25.58 -28.18
C SER A 150 -1.53 -25.90 -28.77
N GLU A 151 -2.60 -25.32 -28.25
CA GLU A 151 -3.98 -25.52 -28.73
C GLU A 151 -4.17 -24.91 -30.12
N GLU A 152 -3.60 -23.72 -30.37
CA GLU A 152 -3.56 -23.11 -31.70
C GLU A 152 -2.80 -23.99 -32.70
N ASP A 153 -1.60 -24.47 -32.34
CA ASP A 153 -0.82 -25.37 -33.19
C ASP A 153 -1.62 -26.66 -33.50
N CYS A 154 -2.37 -27.21 -32.53
CA CYS A 154 -3.23 -28.39 -32.73
C CYS A 154 -4.45 -28.12 -33.61
N LEU A 155 -5.14 -26.99 -33.41
CA LEU A 155 -6.30 -26.59 -34.20
C LEU A 155 -5.90 -26.33 -35.65
N VAL A 156 -4.80 -25.59 -35.87
CA VAL A 156 -4.25 -25.34 -37.20
C VAL A 156 -3.88 -26.66 -37.88
N ASP A 157 -3.24 -27.59 -37.17
CA ASP A 157 -2.91 -28.90 -37.73
C ASP A 157 -4.17 -29.71 -38.10
N SER A 158 -5.21 -29.70 -37.25
CA SER A 158 -6.48 -30.37 -37.51
C SER A 158 -7.18 -29.81 -38.76
N ILE A 159 -7.30 -28.48 -38.86
CA ILE A 159 -7.89 -27.80 -40.02
C ILE A 159 -7.11 -28.15 -41.29
N LEU A 160 -5.78 -28.03 -41.27
CA LEU A 160 -4.95 -28.33 -42.44
C LEU A 160 -5.04 -29.81 -42.85
N THR A 161 -5.17 -30.73 -41.89
CA THR A 161 -5.35 -32.17 -42.18
C THR A 161 -6.69 -32.44 -42.86
N SER A 162 -7.74 -31.66 -42.58
CA SER A 162 -9.04 -31.81 -43.24
C SER A 162 -8.99 -31.47 -44.74
N PHE A 163 -8.14 -30.53 -45.14
CA PHE A 163 -7.98 -30.13 -46.53
C PHE A 163 -6.91 -30.94 -47.28
N VAL A 164 -5.89 -31.41 -46.57
CA VAL A 164 -4.74 -32.08 -47.16
C VAL A 164 -4.66 -33.51 -46.62
N SER A 165 -5.01 -34.48 -47.46
CA SER A 165 -4.93 -35.90 -47.11
C SER A 165 -3.49 -36.32 -46.78
N LYS A 166 -3.34 -37.26 -45.85
CA LYS A 166 -2.04 -37.62 -45.25
C LYS A 166 -1.01 -38.10 -46.28
N ASP A 167 -1.45 -38.81 -47.32
CA ASP A 167 -0.59 -39.35 -48.38
C ASP A 167 -0.25 -38.36 -49.51
N GLU A 168 -1.13 -37.40 -49.81
CA GLU A 168 -0.89 -36.42 -50.88
C GLU A 168 -0.12 -35.19 -50.38
N SER A 169 -0.19 -34.90 -49.07
CA SER A 169 0.43 -33.74 -48.46
C SER A 169 1.95 -33.67 -48.69
N ILE A 170 2.68 -34.77 -48.50
CA ILE A 170 4.16 -34.75 -48.50
C ILE A 170 4.70 -34.55 -49.93
N SER A 171 4.04 -35.12 -50.93
CA SER A 171 4.49 -35.06 -52.33
C SER A 171 4.10 -33.73 -53.00
N LEU A 172 2.86 -33.25 -52.82
CA LEU A 172 2.36 -32.08 -53.55
C LEU A 172 3.06 -30.77 -53.18
N GLY A 173 3.33 -30.55 -51.89
CA GLY A 173 4.00 -29.34 -51.43
C GLY A 173 5.46 -29.30 -51.87
N ARG A 174 6.17 -30.42 -51.79
CA ARG A 174 7.56 -30.53 -52.23
C ARG A 174 7.70 -30.33 -53.74
N ILE A 175 6.87 -31.01 -54.53
CA ILE A 175 6.83 -30.86 -56.00
C ILE A 175 6.56 -29.40 -56.38
N PHE A 176 5.66 -28.72 -55.66
CA PHE A 176 5.39 -27.31 -55.89
C PHE A 176 6.61 -26.43 -55.67
N LEU A 177 7.35 -26.63 -54.57
CA LEU A 177 8.57 -25.88 -54.31
C LEU A 177 9.67 -26.19 -55.35
N GLU A 178 9.80 -27.44 -55.78
CA GLU A 178 10.72 -27.84 -56.85
C GLU A 178 10.37 -27.17 -58.19
N ALA A 179 9.09 -27.08 -58.54
CA ALA A 179 8.61 -26.40 -59.73
C ALA A 179 8.78 -24.88 -59.70
N ASN A 180 8.93 -24.27 -58.51
CA ASN A 180 9.08 -22.83 -58.31
C ASN A 180 10.45 -22.46 -57.72
N VAL A 181 11.49 -23.25 -57.99
CA VAL A 181 12.83 -23.08 -57.40
C VAL A 181 13.52 -21.74 -57.77
N GLU A 182 13.06 -21.09 -58.83
CA GLU A 182 13.53 -19.76 -59.25
C GLU A 182 13.16 -18.67 -58.23
N ASP A 183 12.09 -18.87 -57.46
CA ASP A 183 11.74 -18.01 -56.36
C ASP A 183 12.64 -18.29 -55.14
N LYS A 184 13.32 -17.26 -54.66
CA LYS A 184 14.29 -17.35 -53.56
C LYS A 184 13.67 -17.87 -52.26
N CYS A 185 12.40 -17.55 -51.99
CA CYS A 185 11.69 -18.03 -50.81
C CYS A 185 11.34 -19.51 -50.94
N CYS A 186 10.87 -19.95 -52.12
CA CYS A 186 10.60 -21.36 -52.40
C CYS A 186 11.87 -22.21 -52.32
N GLN A 187 12.99 -21.72 -52.86
CA GLN A 187 14.30 -22.38 -52.74
C GLN A 187 14.74 -22.52 -51.28
N THR A 188 14.52 -21.50 -50.46
CA THR A 188 14.89 -21.50 -49.04
C THR A 188 14.05 -22.49 -48.24
N LEU A 189 12.73 -22.52 -48.49
CA LEU A 189 11.82 -23.48 -47.87
C LEU A 189 12.14 -24.91 -48.29
N LEU A 190 12.43 -25.15 -49.57
CA LEU A 190 12.78 -26.48 -50.09
C LEU A 190 14.03 -27.06 -49.41
N ARG A 191 15.07 -26.24 -49.21
CA ARG A 191 16.31 -26.67 -48.53
C ARG A 191 16.09 -27.08 -47.07
N LYS A 192 15.06 -26.52 -46.42
CA LYS A 192 14.73 -26.80 -45.03
C LYS A 192 13.51 -27.70 -44.89
N TRP A 193 13.02 -28.29 -45.98
CA TRP A 193 11.73 -28.98 -46.02
C TRP A 193 11.54 -29.98 -44.87
N ASP A 194 12.50 -30.88 -44.66
CA ASP A 194 12.43 -31.92 -43.62
C ASP A 194 12.57 -31.36 -42.18
N GLN A 195 12.98 -30.09 -42.04
CA GLN A 195 13.09 -29.38 -40.77
C GLN A 195 11.91 -28.44 -40.51
N LEU A 196 11.01 -28.28 -41.50
CA LEU A 196 9.80 -27.47 -41.33
C LEU A 196 8.82 -28.19 -40.40
N LYS A 197 8.03 -27.40 -39.65
CA LYS A 197 6.90 -27.95 -38.90
C LYS A 197 5.94 -28.68 -39.87
N PRO A 198 5.33 -29.81 -39.48
CA PRO A 198 4.36 -30.52 -40.32
C PRO A 198 3.19 -29.64 -40.79
N THR A 199 2.73 -28.71 -39.94
CA THR A 199 1.72 -27.70 -40.31
C THR A 199 2.20 -26.83 -41.47
N THR A 200 3.44 -26.34 -41.42
CA THR A 200 4.04 -25.54 -42.51
C THR A 200 4.13 -26.34 -43.81
N GLN A 201 4.52 -27.62 -43.74
CA GLN A 201 4.53 -28.49 -44.92
C GLN A 201 3.13 -28.63 -45.52
N LYS A 202 2.10 -28.88 -44.69
CA LYS A 202 0.69 -28.97 -45.12
C LYS A 202 0.20 -27.67 -45.76
N VAL A 203 0.56 -26.50 -45.23
CA VAL A 203 0.22 -25.19 -45.84
C VAL A 203 0.78 -25.09 -47.25
N VAL A 204 2.05 -25.44 -47.46
CA VAL A 204 2.68 -25.40 -48.79
C VAL A 204 1.96 -26.36 -49.75
N SER A 205 1.56 -27.53 -49.27
CA SER A 205 0.79 -28.50 -50.06
C SER A 205 -0.61 -28.00 -50.41
N LEU A 206 -1.28 -27.31 -49.48
CA LEU A 206 -2.56 -26.66 -49.77
C LEU A 206 -2.42 -25.59 -50.85
N VAL A 207 -1.37 -24.76 -50.80
CA VAL A 207 -1.06 -23.77 -51.83
C VAL A 207 -0.84 -24.43 -53.20
N SER A 208 -0.14 -25.56 -53.23
CA SER A 208 0.05 -26.38 -54.44
C SER A 208 -1.30 -26.84 -55.03
N MET A 209 -2.20 -27.37 -54.18
CA MET A 209 -3.54 -27.80 -54.61
C MET A 209 -4.36 -26.64 -55.17
N VAL A 210 -4.38 -25.49 -54.49
CA VAL A 210 -5.08 -24.29 -54.97
C VAL A 210 -4.54 -23.85 -56.33
N LYS A 211 -3.22 -23.79 -56.49
CA LYS A 211 -2.59 -23.41 -57.77
C LYS A 211 -2.88 -24.40 -58.90
N ARG A 212 -2.98 -25.70 -58.59
CA ARG A 212 -3.39 -26.72 -59.56
C ARG A 212 -4.84 -26.53 -59.97
N ILE A 213 -5.75 -26.34 -59.02
CA ILE A 213 -7.19 -26.11 -59.29
C ILE A 213 -7.39 -24.83 -60.11
N GLU A 214 -6.64 -23.76 -59.84
CA GLU A 214 -6.66 -22.52 -60.64
C GLU A 214 -6.33 -22.81 -62.11
N LYS A 215 -5.27 -23.59 -62.38
CA LYS A 215 -4.90 -23.98 -63.76
C LYS A 215 -5.94 -24.88 -64.41
N GLU A 216 -6.45 -25.88 -63.69
CA GLU A 216 -7.48 -26.79 -64.19
C GLU A 216 -8.77 -26.03 -64.56
N LYS A 217 -9.17 -25.05 -63.74
CA LYS A 217 -10.28 -24.15 -64.03
C LYS A 217 -10.07 -23.37 -65.32
N GLU A 218 -8.89 -22.77 -65.53
CA GLU A 218 -8.57 -22.05 -66.77
C GLU A 218 -8.66 -22.97 -68.00
N CYS A 219 -8.12 -24.19 -67.91
CA CYS A 219 -8.23 -25.20 -68.96
C CYS A 219 -9.69 -25.60 -69.24
N LEU A 220 -10.51 -25.79 -68.19
CA LEU A 220 -11.94 -26.10 -68.34
C LEU A 220 -12.69 -24.96 -69.01
N ILE A 221 -12.38 -23.70 -68.69
CA ILE A 221 -12.96 -22.52 -69.35
C ILE A 221 -12.64 -22.53 -70.85
N LEU A 222 -11.37 -22.80 -71.22
CA LEU A 222 -10.97 -22.87 -72.63
C LEU A 222 -11.66 -24.02 -73.37
N ASN A 223 -11.75 -25.19 -72.73
CA ASN A 223 -12.42 -26.36 -73.31
C ASN A 223 -13.93 -26.12 -73.48
N LEU A 224 -14.58 -25.46 -72.51
CA LEU A 224 -15.98 -25.10 -72.61
C LEU A 224 -16.21 -24.13 -73.78
N ALA A 225 -15.40 -23.07 -73.89
CA ALA A 225 -15.50 -22.12 -75.01
C ALA A 225 -15.30 -22.81 -76.37
N LYS A 226 -14.38 -23.79 -76.44
CA LYS A 226 -14.17 -24.58 -77.65
C LYS A 226 -15.37 -25.48 -77.96
N ALA A 227 -15.92 -26.15 -76.95
CA ALA A 227 -17.12 -26.99 -77.11
C ALA A 227 -18.33 -26.16 -77.57
N GLU A 228 -18.50 -24.94 -77.06
CA GLU A 228 -19.52 -24.00 -77.51
C GLU A 228 -19.37 -23.65 -79.00
N GLN A 229 -18.15 -23.37 -79.47
CA GLN A 229 -17.88 -23.12 -80.91
C GLN A 229 -18.17 -24.35 -81.77
N GLU A 230 -17.78 -25.55 -81.33
CA GLU A 230 -18.05 -26.79 -82.06
C GLU A 230 -19.56 -27.08 -82.15
N VAL A 231 -20.33 -26.82 -81.10
CA VAL A 231 -21.80 -26.93 -81.11
C VAL A 231 -22.42 -25.93 -82.08
N GLU A 232 -21.93 -24.70 -82.14
CA GLU A 232 -22.40 -23.69 -83.10
C GLU A 232 -22.16 -24.14 -84.55
N LEU A 233 -20.96 -24.64 -84.84
CA LEU A 233 -20.60 -25.14 -86.16
C LEU A 233 -21.43 -26.38 -86.57
N VAL A 234 -21.63 -27.33 -85.66
CA VAL A 234 -22.48 -28.50 -85.91
C VAL A 234 -23.96 -28.10 -86.07
N SER A 235 -24.44 -27.11 -85.32
CA SER A 235 -25.79 -26.55 -85.47
C SER A 235 -25.96 -25.92 -86.87
N GLU A 236 -24.96 -25.20 -87.35
CA GLU A 236 -24.97 -24.60 -88.69
C GLU A 236 -24.92 -25.65 -89.79
N GLN A 237 -24.07 -26.67 -89.65
CA GLN A 237 -24.02 -27.82 -90.56
C GLN A 237 -25.34 -28.61 -90.57
N ASN A 238 -25.95 -28.83 -89.40
CA ASN A 238 -27.27 -29.47 -89.30
C ASN A 238 -28.35 -28.62 -89.96
N ARG A 239 -28.31 -27.27 -89.84
CA ARG A 239 -29.22 -26.38 -90.57
C ARG A 239 -29.03 -26.46 -92.09
N GLU A 240 -27.80 -26.66 -92.57
CA GLU A 240 -27.51 -26.86 -93.99
C GLU A 240 -28.01 -28.24 -94.47
N LEU A 241 -27.67 -29.31 -93.76
CA LEU A 241 -28.16 -30.67 -94.03
C LEU A 241 -29.69 -30.73 -94.02
N ASP A 242 -30.35 -30.05 -93.08
CA ASP A 242 -31.81 -29.93 -93.07
C ASP A 242 -32.36 -29.16 -94.28
N ARG A 243 -31.63 -28.17 -94.80
CA ARG A 243 -32.01 -27.47 -96.04
C ARG A 243 -31.84 -28.38 -97.25
N GLU A 244 -30.75 -29.14 -97.33
CA GLU A 244 -30.51 -30.11 -98.40
C GLU A 244 -31.47 -31.30 -98.35
N ASN A 245 -31.73 -31.90 -97.18
CA ASN A 245 -32.74 -32.94 -97.01
C ASN A 245 -34.13 -32.45 -97.41
N ARG A 246 -34.50 -31.22 -97.04
CA ARG A 246 -35.76 -30.61 -97.52
C ARG A 246 -35.79 -30.41 -99.03
N LYS A 247 -34.66 -30.08 -99.68
CA LYS A 247 -34.56 -30.01 -101.16
C LYS A 247 -34.68 -31.41 -101.80
N PHE A 248 -33.98 -32.41 -101.24
CA PHE A 248 -34.04 -33.80 -101.69
C PHE A 248 -35.44 -34.41 -101.56
N LEU A 249 -36.13 -34.17 -100.44
CA LEU A 249 -37.53 -34.56 -100.25
C LEU A 249 -38.47 -33.93 -101.28
N ARG A 250 -38.19 -32.71 -101.74
CA ARG A 250 -38.93 -32.05 -102.85
C ARG A 250 -38.60 -32.66 -104.22
N GLN A 251 -37.39 -33.17 -104.45
CA GLN A 251 -37.02 -33.89 -105.68
C GLN A 251 -37.62 -35.30 -105.74
N CYS A 252 -37.58 -36.07 -104.64
CA CYS A 252 -38.20 -37.40 -104.55
C CYS A 252 -39.73 -37.37 -104.67
N SER A 253 -40.39 -36.26 -104.33
CA SER A 253 -41.82 -36.08 -104.59
C SER A 253 -42.12 -35.66 -106.03
N ALA A 254 -41.19 -35.00 -106.72
CA ALA A 254 -41.30 -34.66 -108.15
C ALA A 254 -41.06 -35.86 -109.09
N GLU A 255 -40.22 -36.83 -108.70
CA GLU A 255 -39.92 -38.04 -109.49
C GLU A 255 -40.99 -39.16 -109.39
N ARG A 256 -42.07 -38.97 -108.62
CA ARG A 256 -43.19 -39.91 -108.51
C ARG A 256 -44.30 -39.73 -109.56
N SER A 257 -43.95 -39.25 -110.77
CA SER A 257 -44.88 -39.19 -111.89
C SER A 257 -44.26 -39.78 -113.15
N HIS A 258 -44.31 -41.12 -113.29
CA HIS A 258 -44.62 -41.91 -114.52
C HIS A 258 -44.07 -43.37 -114.47
N GLY A 259 -45.00 -44.35 -114.43
CA GLY A 259 -44.87 -45.77 -114.88
C GLY A 259 -44.20 -46.77 -113.90
N SER A 260 -44.88 -47.66 -113.14
CA SER A 260 -45.83 -48.77 -113.42
C SER A 260 -45.26 -50.05 -114.08
N ASN A 261 -44.89 -51.05 -113.27
CA ASN A 261 -45.31 -52.48 -113.31
C ASN A 261 -44.53 -53.31 -112.25
N LYS A 262 -45.14 -53.84 -111.16
CA LYS A 262 -45.79 -55.19 -111.02
C LYS A 262 -44.87 -56.34 -111.48
N PHE A 263 -44.43 -57.35 -110.72
CA PHE A 263 -44.73 -58.01 -109.42
C PHE A 263 -43.40 -58.66 -108.93
N ILE A 264 -43.17 -58.92 -107.63
CA ILE A 264 -43.28 -60.27 -107.00
C ILE A 264 -43.27 -60.12 -105.46
N LYS A 265 -44.21 -60.82 -104.82
CA LYS A 265 -44.37 -61.00 -103.37
C LYS A 265 -43.43 -62.09 -102.83
N ARG A 266 -42.82 -61.87 -101.66
CA ARG A 266 -42.68 -62.78 -100.48
C ARG A 266 -41.86 -62.06 -99.39
N LYS A 267 -42.50 -61.57 -98.32
CA LYS A 267 -42.58 -62.13 -96.93
C LYS A 267 -41.29 -61.88 -96.09
N SER A 268 -41.25 -60.83 -95.23
CA SER A 268 -41.67 -60.76 -93.78
C SER A 268 -40.53 -61.22 -92.84
N LEU A 269 -40.13 -60.62 -91.71
CA LEU A 269 -40.70 -59.75 -90.65
C LEU A 269 -39.51 -58.93 -90.03
N LYS A 270 -39.64 -57.84 -89.24
CA LYS A 270 -40.41 -57.69 -87.98
C LYS A 270 -40.43 -56.21 -87.55
N LEU A 271 -41.61 -55.72 -87.19
CA LEU A 271 -41.78 -54.58 -86.28
C LEU A 271 -41.07 -54.85 -84.96
N MET A 272 -40.45 -53.83 -84.36
CA MET A 272 -40.67 -53.47 -82.96
C MET A 272 -40.53 -51.96 -82.80
N SER A 273 -41.60 -51.39 -82.30
CA SER A 273 -41.84 -50.01 -81.91
C SER A 273 -41.46 -49.78 -80.44
N SER A 274 -40.81 -48.63 -80.16
CA SER A 274 -40.93 -47.79 -78.95
C SER A 274 -40.41 -48.34 -77.59
N PRO A 275 -40.28 -47.53 -76.52
CA PRO A 275 -39.99 -46.09 -76.39
C PRO A 275 -38.89 -45.75 -75.34
N ILE A 276 -38.58 -44.45 -75.30
CA ILE A 276 -37.92 -43.65 -74.27
C ILE A 276 -38.59 -43.79 -72.88
N GLU A 277 -37.85 -43.37 -71.84
CA GLU A 277 -38.21 -43.15 -70.41
C GLU A 277 -37.86 -44.25 -69.40
N LYS A 278 -36.69 -44.11 -68.77
CA LYS A 278 -36.54 -44.34 -67.32
C LYS A 278 -35.79 -43.19 -66.66
N ARG A 279 -36.48 -42.62 -65.67
CA ARG A 279 -36.09 -41.57 -64.74
C ARG A 279 -34.77 -41.88 -64.05
N ILE A 280 -33.97 -40.82 -63.85
CA ILE A 280 -32.91 -40.78 -62.84
C ILE A 280 -33.60 -40.41 -61.52
N GLU A 281 -33.61 -41.34 -60.56
CA GLU A 281 -33.93 -41.05 -59.17
C GLU A 281 -32.68 -40.49 -58.48
N LEU A 282 -32.79 -39.24 -58.02
CA LEU A 282 -31.88 -38.63 -57.06
C LEU A 282 -32.34 -39.07 -55.67
N SER A 283 -31.55 -39.90 -54.98
CA SER A 283 -31.68 -40.07 -53.54
C SER A 283 -30.63 -39.22 -52.84
N SER A 284 -31.12 -38.07 -52.36
CA SER A 284 -30.61 -37.35 -51.20
C SER A 284 -30.83 -38.23 -49.97
N GLN A 285 -29.79 -38.45 -49.15
CA GLN A 285 -29.96 -38.89 -47.77
C GLN A 285 -29.36 -37.82 -46.87
N GLU A 286 -30.23 -37.35 -45.97
CA GLU A 286 -30.13 -36.15 -45.16
C GLU A 286 -29.15 -36.30 -43.99
N PHE A 287 -28.73 -35.10 -43.55
CA PHE A 287 -28.23 -34.77 -42.23
C PHE A 287 -29.19 -35.26 -41.13
N LEU A 288 -28.62 -35.74 -40.03
CA LEU A 288 -29.29 -35.79 -38.73
C LEU A 288 -28.71 -34.65 -37.88
N ASP A 289 -29.58 -33.74 -37.47
CA ASP A 289 -29.45 -32.90 -36.28
C ASP A 289 -29.46 -33.77 -35.01
#